data_AF-A0A1X2IX23-F1
#
_entry.id   AF-A0A1X2IX23-F1
#
_cell.length_a   1.000
_cell.length_b   1.000
_cell.length_c   1.000
_cell.angle_alpha   90.00
_cell.angle_beta   90.00
_cell.angle_gamma   90.00
#
_symmetry.space_group_name_H-M   'P 1'
#
loop_
_entity.id
_entity.type
_entity.pdbx_description
1 polymer ?
#
loop_
_entity_poly.entity_id
_entity_poly.type
_entity_poly.pdbx_seq_one_letter_code
_entity_poly.pdbx_strand_id
1 'polypeptide(L)'
;MSTSRTELTVNGLEISVYGLTEYKKLNEGSPAAVMFAMHGRTNNKTQMEAVSQVLCSLNGRKGGQQLQRHLLVVTFDHLNHGSRLVDKTRNLGWTKGKNNNPTNGIDQWSMMSAAAQTVSALIDVLEYYLFGPHQQPVEVWGCLGFSMGAHASYITAANGMLFYIYVYIYIIYRFFY
;
A
#
# COMPACT_ATOMS: atom_id res chain seq x y z
N MET A 1 -7.18 -19.94 6.45
CA MET A 1 -7.83 -19.71 5.15
C MET A 1 -7.20 -18.46 4.55
N SER A 2 -6.84 -18.45 3.27
CA SER A 2 -6.40 -17.20 2.64
C SER A 2 -7.61 -16.31 2.40
N THR A 3 -7.46 -15.02 2.67
CA THR A 3 -8.42 -13.97 2.35
C THR A 3 -8.50 -13.76 0.83
N SER A 4 -9.68 -13.36 0.35
CA SER A 4 -9.89 -12.94 -1.04
C SER A 4 -8.92 -11.85 -1.51
N ARG A 5 -8.67 -11.85 -2.82
CA ARG A 5 -7.91 -10.83 -3.57
C ARG A 5 -8.72 -10.42 -4.80
N THR A 6 -8.89 -9.12 -5.00
CA THR A 6 -9.59 -8.53 -6.13
C THR A 6 -8.66 -7.53 -6.82
N GLU A 7 -8.47 -7.67 -8.14
CA GLU A 7 -7.75 -6.66 -8.93
C GLU A 7 -8.74 -5.61 -9.44
N LEU A 8 -8.38 -4.33 -9.29
CA LEU A 8 -9.15 -3.20 -9.82
C LEU A 8 -8.21 -2.25 -10.58
N THR A 9 -8.78 -1.48 -11.49
CA THR A 9 -8.08 -0.37 -12.15
C THR A 9 -8.68 0.94 -11.69
N VAL A 10 -7.88 1.77 -11.01
CA VAL A 10 -8.30 3.07 -10.45
C VAL A 10 -7.26 4.11 -10.85
N ASN A 11 -7.68 5.24 -11.42
CA ASN A 11 -6.76 6.31 -11.89
C ASN A 11 -5.65 5.80 -12.84
N GLY A 12 -5.95 4.79 -13.67
CA GLY A 12 -4.97 4.15 -14.55
C GLY A 12 -3.94 3.27 -13.83
N LEU A 13 -4.16 2.95 -12.55
CA LEU A 13 -3.31 2.11 -11.73
C LEU A 13 -3.99 0.77 -11.45
N GLU A 14 -3.26 -0.32 -11.66
CA GLU A 14 -3.71 -1.65 -11.22
C GLU A 14 -3.47 -1.82 -9.71
N ILE A 15 -4.54 -1.96 -8.94
CA ILE A 15 -4.49 -2.18 -7.50
C ILE A 15 -4.98 -3.59 -7.15
N SER A 16 -4.36 -4.22 -6.15
CA SER A 16 -4.85 -5.46 -5.56
C SER A 16 -5.47 -5.15 -4.20
N VAL A 17 -6.73 -5.54 -4.02
CA VAL A 17 -7.51 -5.34 -2.80
C VAL A 17 -7.73 -6.69 -2.13
N TYR A 18 -7.32 -6.81 -0.87
CA TYR A 18 -7.50 -8.02 -0.06
C TYR A 18 -8.65 -7.81 0.94
N GLY A 19 -9.47 -8.84 1.14
CA GLY A 19 -10.56 -8.82 2.13
C GLY A 19 -11.91 -8.29 1.62
N LEU A 20 -12.01 -7.93 0.34
CA LEU A 20 -13.19 -7.28 -0.21
C LEU A 20 -14.39 -8.23 -0.33
N THR A 21 -14.18 -9.49 -0.74
CA THR A 21 -15.27 -10.47 -0.84
C THR A 21 -15.85 -10.80 0.54
N GLU A 22 -15.01 -10.85 1.57
CA GLU A 22 -15.44 -11.05 2.95
C GLU A 22 -16.23 -9.84 3.47
N TYR A 23 -15.78 -8.62 3.15
CA TYR A 23 -16.50 -7.40 3.49
C TYR A 23 -17.90 -7.36 2.87
N LYS A 24 -18.02 -7.72 1.58
CA LYS A 24 -19.31 -7.71 0.86
C LYS A 24 -20.35 -8.72 1.39
N LYS A 25 -19.95 -9.63 2.29
CA LYS A 25 -20.87 -10.54 3.00
C LYS A 25 -21.41 -9.96 4.31
N LEU A 26 -20.85 -8.83 4.78
CA LEU A 26 -21.33 -8.12 5.95
C LEU A 26 -22.58 -7.31 5.60
N ASN A 27 -23.23 -6.77 6.63
CA ASN A 27 -24.35 -5.84 6.44
C ASN A 27 -23.88 -4.59 5.70
N GLU A 28 -24.76 -4.02 4.88
CA GLU A 28 -24.51 -2.75 4.21
C GLU A 28 -24.13 -1.65 5.22
N GLY A 29 -23.10 -0.86 4.90
CA GLY A 29 -22.60 0.19 5.79
C GLY A 29 -21.75 -0.30 6.98
N SER A 30 -21.35 -1.58 7.01
CA SER A 30 -20.42 -2.08 8.04
C SER A 30 -19.11 -1.26 8.05
N PRO A 31 -18.61 -0.80 9.20
CA PRO A 31 -17.40 0.03 9.23
C PRO A 31 -16.18 -0.68 8.61
N ALA A 32 -15.47 0.03 7.75
CA ALA A 32 -14.26 -0.44 7.10
C ALA A 32 -13.02 0.32 7.58
N ALA A 33 -11.88 -0.36 7.56
CA ALA A 33 -10.56 0.27 7.64
C ALA A 33 -9.77 -0.13 6.39
N VAL A 34 -9.07 0.81 5.77
CA VAL A 34 -8.22 0.54 4.61
C VAL A 34 -6.77 0.78 4.97
N MET A 35 -5.94 -0.24 4.75
CA MET A 35 -4.49 -0.16 4.91
C MET A 35 -3.81 -0.23 3.55
N PHE A 36 -3.12 0.83 3.15
CA PHE A 36 -2.25 0.79 1.98
C PHE A 36 -0.94 0.06 2.31
N ALA A 37 -0.60 -0.95 1.51
CA ALA A 37 0.59 -1.76 1.66
C ALA A 37 1.57 -1.49 0.51
N MET A 38 2.67 -0.82 0.82
CA MET A 38 3.63 -0.33 -0.18
C MET A 38 4.94 -1.13 -0.19
N HIS A 39 5.28 -1.69 -1.34
CA HIS A 39 6.46 -2.53 -1.52
C HIS A 39 7.77 -1.73 -1.51
N GLY A 40 8.89 -2.44 -1.29
CA GLY A 40 10.23 -1.85 -1.33
C GLY A 40 10.75 -1.58 -2.74
N ARG A 41 11.89 -0.91 -2.82
CA ARG A 41 12.60 -0.68 -4.10
C ARG A 41 12.87 -2.01 -4.81
N THR A 42 12.88 -1.97 -6.13
CA THR A 42 13.10 -3.11 -7.05
C THR A 42 12.12 -4.28 -6.91
N ASN A 43 11.03 -4.11 -6.15
CA ASN A 43 9.96 -5.09 -6.00
C ASN A 43 8.70 -4.65 -6.76
N ASN A 44 7.58 -5.33 -6.48
CA ASN A 44 6.25 -5.05 -7.03
C ASN A 44 5.16 -5.36 -5.99
N LYS A 45 3.90 -5.07 -6.32
CA LYS A 45 2.72 -5.22 -5.45
C LYS A 45 2.49 -6.65 -4.96
N THR A 46 2.93 -7.68 -5.71
CA THR A 46 2.72 -9.08 -5.31
C THR A 46 3.57 -9.47 -4.12
N GLN A 47 4.69 -8.79 -3.87
CA GLN A 47 5.50 -8.97 -2.66
C GLN A 47 4.78 -8.55 -1.37
N MET A 48 3.65 -7.85 -1.49
CA MET A 48 2.83 -7.47 -0.34
C MET A 48 1.79 -8.54 0.02
N GLU A 49 1.65 -9.61 -0.77
CA GLU A 49 0.60 -10.61 -0.56
C GLU A 49 0.63 -11.24 0.83
N ALA A 50 1.80 -11.71 1.27
CA ALA A 50 1.92 -12.38 2.57
C ALA A 50 1.50 -11.48 3.74
N VAL A 51 1.92 -10.21 3.74
CA VAL A 51 1.53 -9.26 4.80
C VAL A 51 0.05 -8.89 4.69
N SER A 52 -0.50 -8.75 3.48
CA SER A 52 -1.93 -8.51 3.27
C SER A 52 -2.79 -9.65 3.82
N GLN A 53 -2.39 -10.90 3.56
CA GLN A 53 -3.07 -12.09 4.08
C GLN A 53 -3.04 -12.13 5.61
N VAL A 54 -1.88 -11.88 6.22
CA VAL A 54 -1.74 -11.83 7.68
C VAL A 54 -2.62 -10.73 8.27
N LEU A 55 -2.62 -9.54 7.70
CA LEU A 55 -3.43 -8.42 8.19
C LEU A 55 -4.93 -8.70 8.08
N CYS A 56 -5.39 -9.18 6.93
CA CYS A 56 -6.80 -9.53 6.77
C CYS A 56 -7.22 -10.73 7.63
N SER A 57 -6.30 -11.62 8.02
CA SER A 57 -6.60 -12.71 8.95
C SER A 57 -6.95 -12.22 10.37
N LEU A 58 -6.65 -10.96 10.69
CA LEU A 58 -7.04 -10.34 11.95
C LEU A 58 -8.55 -10.05 11.99
N ASN A 59 -9.22 -9.98 10.83
CA ASN A 59 -10.67 -9.77 10.77
C ASN A 59 -11.42 -10.85 11.57
N GLY A 60 -12.34 -10.39 12.42
CA GLY A 60 -13.28 -11.26 13.14
C GLY A 60 -12.90 -11.66 14.56
N ARG A 61 -11.65 -11.51 15.06
CA ARG A 61 -11.32 -11.90 16.46
C ARG A 61 -10.18 -11.09 17.11
N LYS A 62 -10.47 -10.38 18.20
CA LYS A 62 -9.52 -10.10 19.29
C LYS A 62 -10.18 -10.34 20.65
N GLY A 63 -9.71 -11.32 21.41
CA GLY A 63 -10.13 -11.55 22.80
C GLY A 63 -11.62 -11.87 23.02
N GLY A 64 -12.31 -12.45 22.01
CA GLY A 64 -13.75 -12.71 22.10
C GLY A 64 -14.64 -11.50 21.77
N GLN A 65 -14.06 -10.33 21.49
CA GLN A 65 -14.80 -9.17 20.98
C GLN A 65 -14.68 -9.10 19.46
N GLN A 66 -15.81 -8.80 18.82
CA GLN A 66 -15.88 -8.50 17.40
C GLN A 66 -15.11 -7.20 17.13
N LEU A 67 -14.20 -7.22 16.16
CA LEU A 67 -13.52 -6.01 15.73
C LEU A 67 -14.55 -4.99 15.22
N GLN A 68 -14.39 -3.73 15.62
CA GLN A 68 -15.31 -2.67 15.22
C GLN A 68 -15.29 -2.37 13.72
N ARG A 69 -14.19 -2.72 13.03
CA ARG A 69 -14.00 -2.45 11.60
C ARG A 69 -13.47 -3.69 10.89
N HIS A 70 -13.89 -3.86 9.64
CA HIS A 70 -13.32 -4.84 8.74
C HIS A 70 -12.13 -4.23 7.99
N LEU A 71 -10.97 -4.87 8.10
CA LEU A 71 -9.72 -4.42 7.49
C LEU A 71 -9.62 -4.92 6.03
N LEU A 72 -9.49 -3.96 5.12
CA LEU A 72 -9.10 -4.15 3.73
C LEU A 72 -7.63 -3.75 3.56
N VAL A 73 -6.89 -4.48 2.74
CA VAL A 73 -5.51 -4.12 2.38
C VAL A 73 -5.42 -3.83 0.90
N VAL A 74 -4.82 -2.70 0.54
CA VAL A 74 -4.70 -2.24 -0.84
C VAL A 74 -3.22 -2.09 -1.19
N THR A 75 -2.78 -2.74 -2.26
CA THR A 75 -1.39 -2.65 -2.75
C THR A 75 -1.37 -2.28 -4.23
N PHE A 76 -0.31 -1.59 -4.64
CA PHE A 76 -0.12 -1.12 -6.00
C PHE A 76 1.37 -1.01 -6.33
N ASP A 77 1.70 -0.96 -7.61
CA ASP A 77 3.07 -0.76 -8.06
C ASP A 77 3.47 0.72 -8.02
N HIS A 78 4.60 1.01 -7.38
CA HIS A 78 5.21 2.33 -7.41
C HIS A 78 5.52 2.76 -8.85
N LEU A 79 5.72 4.06 -9.06
CA LEU A 79 6.26 4.53 -10.34
C LEU A 79 7.56 3.79 -10.65
N ASN A 80 7.72 3.44 -11.93
CA ASN A 80 8.88 2.72 -12.43
C ASN A 80 9.13 1.35 -11.75
N HIS A 81 8.11 0.70 -11.19
CA HIS A 81 8.21 -0.63 -10.57
C HIS A 81 7.11 -1.56 -11.09
N GLY A 82 7.28 -2.87 -10.90
CA GLY A 82 6.28 -3.88 -11.26
C GLY A 82 5.69 -3.70 -12.66
N SER A 83 4.37 -3.64 -12.77
CA SER A 83 3.66 -3.43 -14.05
C SER A 83 3.89 -2.05 -14.67
N ARG A 84 4.48 -1.10 -13.93
CA ARG A 84 4.78 0.28 -14.35
C ARG A 84 6.27 0.52 -14.62
N LEU A 85 7.07 -0.54 -14.72
CA LEU A 85 8.51 -0.43 -14.96
C LEU A 85 8.78 0.16 -16.36
N VAL A 86 9.55 1.26 -16.41
CA VAL A 86 9.94 1.93 -17.66
C VAL A 86 11.46 1.85 -17.87
N ASP A 87 12.26 2.24 -16.87
CA ASP A 87 13.72 2.18 -16.89
C ASP A 87 14.25 1.60 -15.57
N LYS A 88 14.64 0.33 -15.60
CA LYS A 88 15.19 -0.38 -14.43
C LYS A 88 16.42 0.31 -13.84
N THR A 89 17.20 1.02 -14.65
CA THR A 89 18.43 1.71 -14.21
C THR A 89 18.11 2.78 -13.17
N ARG A 90 16.96 3.46 -13.29
CA ARG A 90 16.52 4.51 -12.35
C ARG A 90 16.11 3.98 -10.97
N ASN A 91 15.98 2.66 -10.83
CA ASN A 91 15.74 2.02 -9.54
C ASN A 91 17.02 1.55 -8.85
N LEU A 92 18.17 1.67 -9.52
CA LEU A 92 19.46 1.26 -8.96
C LEU A 92 20.04 2.38 -8.07
N GLY A 93 21.01 2.02 -7.23
CA GLY A 93 21.71 2.94 -6.35
C GLY A 93 22.87 3.68 -7.02
N TRP A 94 23.50 4.58 -6.25
CA TRP A 94 24.81 5.11 -6.61
C TRP A 94 25.86 4.00 -6.47
N THR A 95 26.28 3.43 -7.58
CA THR A 95 27.32 2.40 -7.61
C THR A 95 28.32 2.71 -8.72
N LYS A 96 29.52 2.12 -8.66
CA LYS A 96 30.46 2.19 -9.78
C LYS A 96 30.08 1.17 -10.85
N GLY A 97 30.23 1.53 -12.12
CA GLY A 97 30.05 0.62 -13.26
C GLY A 97 28.61 0.57 -13.79
N LYS A 98 28.22 -0.58 -14.34
CA LYS A 98 26.99 -0.74 -15.16
C LYS A 98 25.68 -0.52 -14.40
N ASN A 99 25.71 -0.54 -13.07
CA ASN A 99 24.54 -0.34 -12.20
C ASN A 99 24.49 1.06 -11.59
N ASN A 100 25.24 2.01 -12.16
CA ASN A 100 25.25 3.38 -11.65
C ASN A 100 23.98 4.12 -12.06
N ASN A 101 23.21 4.56 -11.07
CA ASN A 101 22.20 5.57 -11.28
C ASN A 101 22.71 6.93 -10.76
N PRO A 102 23.21 7.83 -11.62
CA PRO A 102 23.72 9.14 -11.18
C PRO A 102 22.62 10.00 -10.54
N THR A 103 21.36 9.82 -10.95
CA THR A 103 20.19 10.55 -10.44
C THR A 103 19.49 9.84 -9.28
N ASN A 104 20.09 8.81 -8.66
CA ASN A 104 19.44 7.99 -7.62
C ASN A 104 18.77 8.81 -6.51
N GLY A 105 19.40 9.89 -6.02
CA GLY A 105 18.79 10.74 -4.98
C GLY A 105 17.43 11.31 -5.39
N ILE A 106 17.36 11.96 -6.55
CA ILE A 106 16.12 12.57 -7.03
C ILE A 106 15.13 11.52 -7.55
N ASP A 107 15.60 10.42 -8.14
CA ASP A 107 14.75 9.32 -8.59
C ASP A 107 14.05 8.65 -7.39
N GLN A 108 14.78 8.35 -6.32
CA GLN A 108 14.19 7.80 -5.09
C GLN A 108 13.21 8.77 -4.45
N TRP A 109 13.59 10.05 -4.28
CA TRP A 109 12.71 11.06 -3.69
C TRP A 109 11.41 11.22 -4.48
N SER A 110 11.51 11.37 -5.81
CA SER A 110 10.35 11.54 -6.68
C SER A 110 9.42 10.32 -6.64
N MET A 111 9.95 9.10 -6.64
CA MET A 111 9.14 7.89 -6.52
C MET A 111 8.42 7.79 -5.17
N MET A 112 9.09 8.09 -4.06
CA MET A 112 8.47 8.05 -2.72
C MET A 112 7.41 9.15 -2.57
N SER A 113 7.69 10.37 -3.06
CA SER A 113 6.72 11.48 -3.05
C SER A 113 5.51 11.19 -3.94
N ALA A 114 5.73 10.61 -5.12
CA ALA A 114 4.65 10.24 -6.03
C ALA A 114 3.80 9.10 -5.48
N ALA A 115 4.40 8.15 -4.74
CA ALA A 115 3.64 7.12 -4.03
C ALA A 115 2.69 7.74 -2.98
N ALA A 116 3.16 8.73 -2.22
CA ALA A 116 2.32 9.44 -1.26
C ALA A 116 1.16 10.23 -1.93
N GLN A 117 1.45 10.90 -3.04
CA GLN A 117 0.42 11.56 -3.86
C GLN A 117 -0.58 10.55 -4.44
N THR A 118 -0.09 9.39 -4.89
CA THR A 118 -0.94 8.30 -5.41
C THR A 118 -1.90 7.81 -4.33
N VAL A 119 -1.43 7.60 -3.10
CA VAL A 119 -2.30 7.23 -1.98
C VAL A 119 -3.38 8.29 -1.74
N SER A 120 -3.01 9.57 -1.73
CA SER A 120 -3.97 10.66 -1.55
C SER A 120 -5.04 10.67 -2.64
N ALA A 121 -4.62 10.56 -3.90
CA ALA A 121 -5.53 10.48 -5.04
C ALA A 121 -6.40 9.22 -5.05
N LEU A 122 -5.93 8.11 -4.48
CA LEU A 122 -6.75 6.91 -4.28
C LEU A 122 -7.80 7.15 -3.21
N ILE A 123 -7.46 7.74 -2.06
CA ILE A 123 -8.43 8.02 -0.99
C ILE A 123 -9.65 8.77 -1.50
N ASP A 124 -9.46 9.77 -2.36
CA ASP A 124 -10.53 10.61 -2.89
C ASP A 124 -11.60 9.83 -3.67
N VAL A 125 -11.25 8.68 -4.25
CA VAL A 125 -12.13 7.95 -5.19
C VAL A 125 -12.37 6.49 -4.82
N LEU A 126 -11.51 5.90 -3.99
CA LEU A 126 -11.43 4.44 -3.82
C LEU A 126 -12.70 3.84 -3.23
N GLU A 127 -13.38 4.53 -2.31
CA GLU A 127 -14.62 4.03 -1.72
C GLU A 127 -15.69 3.75 -2.78
N TYR A 128 -15.81 4.61 -3.79
CA TYR A 128 -16.72 4.40 -4.91
C TYR A 128 -16.43 3.08 -5.64
N TYR A 129 -15.15 2.77 -5.87
CA TYR A 129 -14.74 1.53 -6.55
C TYR A 129 -14.93 0.28 -5.69
N LEU A 130 -14.80 0.40 -4.36
CA LEU A 130 -14.93 -0.73 -3.45
C LEU A 130 -16.39 -1.07 -3.13
N PHE A 131 -17.20 -0.04 -2.90
CA PHE A 131 -18.52 -0.15 -2.28
C PHE A 131 -19.67 0.33 -3.18
N GLY A 132 -19.37 1.15 -4.19
CA GLY A 132 -20.35 1.73 -5.09
C GLY A 132 -20.80 3.14 -4.69
N PRO A 133 -21.74 3.73 -5.45
CA PRO A 133 -22.26 5.07 -5.17
C PRO A 133 -22.94 5.14 -3.79
N HIS A 134 -22.83 6.30 -3.13
CA HIS A 134 -23.48 6.62 -1.85
C HIS A 134 -23.03 5.78 -0.64
N GLN A 135 -21.97 4.97 -0.75
CA GLN A 135 -21.37 4.25 0.37
C GLN A 135 -19.98 4.81 0.71
N GLN A 136 -19.81 5.26 1.94
CA GLN A 136 -18.53 5.75 2.48
C GLN A 136 -18.24 5.11 3.86
N PRO A 137 -18.06 3.78 3.92
CA PRO A 137 -17.91 3.06 5.18
C PRO A 137 -16.50 3.14 5.77
N VAL A 138 -15.51 3.72 5.08
CA VAL A 138 -14.11 3.75 5.54
C VAL A 138 -13.95 4.82 6.60
N GLU A 139 -13.85 4.38 7.86
CA GLU A 139 -13.62 5.27 8.99
C GLU A 139 -12.13 5.54 9.25
N VAL A 140 -11.26 4.64 8.79
CA VAL A 140 -9.82 4.68 9.09
C VAL A 140 -9.00 4.34 7.88
N TRP A 141 -8.06 5.24 7.58
CA TRP A 141 -7.00 5.03 6.61
C TRP A 141 -5.67 4.75 7.31
N GLY A 142 -4.91 3.81 6.79
CA GLY A 142 -3.59 3.43 7.28
C GLY A 142 -2.59 3.24 6.14
N CYS A 143 -1.31 3.32 6.48
CA CYS A 143 -0.21 2.97 5.57
C CYS A 143 0.82 2.08 6.27
N LEU A 144 1.27 1.07 5.55
CA LEU A 144 2.43 0.26 5.90
C LEU A 144 3.34 0.15 4.68
N GLY A 145 4.65 0.05 4.92
CA GLY A 145 5.55 -0.24 3.84
C GLY A 145 6.90 -0.74 4.29
N PHE A 146 7.67 -1.27 3.32
CA PHE A 146 9.00 -1.80 3.54
C PHE A 146 10.03 -0.99 2.74
N SER A 147 11.18 -0.66 3.35
CA SER A 147 12.28 0.05 2.67
C SER A 147 11.80 1.34 1.99
N MET A 148 11.90 1.48 0.67
CA MET A 148 11.34 2.63 -0.09
C MET A 148 9.84 2.82 0.19
N GLY A 149 9.06 1.74 0.30
CA GLY A 149 7.65 1.80 0.68
C GLY A 149 7.43 2.29 2.11
N ALA A 150 8.36 2.04 3.03
CA ALA A 150 8.28 2.55 4.41
C ALA A 150 8.48 4.07 4.45
N HIS A 151 9.42 4.59 3.64
CA HIS A 151 9.62 6.03 3.48
C HIS A 151 8.43 6.68 2.78
N ALA A 152 7.86 6.04 1.75
CA ALA A 152 6.62 6.51 1.13
C ALA A 152 5.49 6.59 2.17
N SER A 153 5.30 5.57 3.01
CA SER A 153 4.29 5.59 4.10
C SER A 153 4.50 6.75 5.06
N TYR A 154 5.75 7.04 5.41
CA TYR A 154 6.08 8.18 6.26
C TYR A 154 5.75 9.53 5.58
N ILE A 155 6.04 9.68 4.29
CA ILE A 155 5.70 10.89 3.53
C ILE A 155 4.18 11.04 3.41
N THR A 156 3.46 9.95 3.13
CA THR A 156 1.99 9.94 3.11
C THR A 156 1.42 10.42 4.44
N ALA A 157 1.94 9.90 5.56
CA ALA A 157 1.57 10.30 6.91
C ALA A 157 1.82 11.78 7.18
N ALA A 158 3.01 12.27 6.81
CA ALA A 158 3.41 13.65 7.06
C ALA A 158 2.60 14.65 6.23
N ASN A 159 2.11 14.25 5.05
CA ASN A 159 1.38 15.11 4.13
C ASN A 159 -0.15 15.05 4.28
N GLY A 160 -0.70 14.05 4.96
CA GLY A 160 -2.15 13.80 5.04
C GLY A 160 -2.73 13.98 6.45
N MET A 161 -3.92 14.59 6.55
CA MET A 161 -4.66 14.75 7.82
C MET A 161 -5.57 13.54 8.17
N LEU A 162 -5.59 12.47 7.36
CA LEU A 162 -6.63 11.41 7.43
C LEU A 162 -6.14 10.05 7.96
N PHE A 163 -4.86 9.91 8.33
CA PHE A 163 -4.30 8.62 8.74
C PHE A 163 -4.18 8.49 10.27
N TYR A 164 -4.59 7.34 10.80
CA TYR A 164 -4.54 7.06 12.24
C TYR A 164 -3.47 6.03 12.62
N ILE A 165 -2.98 5.20 11.69
CA ILE A 165 -2.07 4.08 12.00
C ILE A 165 -0.93 4.01 10.97
N TYR A 166 0.29 3.95 11.51
CA TYR A 166 1.54 3.91 10.74
C TYR A 166 2.41 2.77 11.24
N VAL A 167 2.83 1.89 10.32
CA VAL A 167 3.79 0.84 10.65
C VAL A 167 5.00 0.98 9.74
N TYR A 168 6.08 1.51 10.32
CA TYR A 168 7.38 1.67 9.67
C TYR A 168 8.25 0.45 10.00
N ILE A 169 8.51 -0.41 9.02
CA ILE A 169 9.42 -1.55 9.17
C ILE A 169 10.72 -1.22 8.44
N TYR A 170 11.74 -0.83 9.21
CA TYR A 170 13.09 -0.61 8.72
C TYR A 170 13.94 -1.87 8.95
N ILE A 171 14.20 -2.61 7.87
CA ILE A 171 15.18 -3.69 7.92
C ILE A 171 16.52 -3.10 7.49
N ILE A 172 17.37 -2.77 8.47
CA ILE A 172 18.78 -2.46 8.23
C ILE A 172 19.46 -3.76 7.85
N TYR A 173 19.66 -4.01 6.55
CA TYR A 173 20.82 -4.80 6.17
C TYR A 173 22.03 -3.89 6.40
N ARG A 174 22.78 -4.18 7.47
CA ARG A 174 24.15 -3.66 7.64
C ARG A 174 24.94 -4.12 6.41
N PHE A 175 25.08 -3.26 5.41
CA PHE A 175 26.23 -3.32 4.53
C PHE A 175 27.34 -2.54 5.24
N PHE A 176 27.98 -3.20 6.19
CA PHE A 176 29.33 -2.84 6.62
C PHE A 176 30.29 -3.82 5.96
N TYR A 177 31.30 -3.23 5.34
CA TYR A 177 32.41 -3.78 4.56
C TYR A 177 32.12 -4.06 3.08
#